data_AF-A0ABD5X610-F1
#
_entry.id   AF-A0ABD5X610-F1
#
_cell.length_a   1.000
_cell.length_b   1.000
_cell.length_c   1.000
_cell.angle_alpha   90.00
_cell.angle_beta   90.00
_cell.angle_gamma   90.00
#
_symmetry.space_group_name_H-M   'P 1'
#
loop_
_entity.id
_entity.type
_entity.pdbx_description
1 polymer ?
#
loop_
_entity_poly.entity_id
_entity_poly.type
_entity_poly.pdbx_seq_one_letter_code
_entity_poly.pdbx_strand_id
1 'polypeptide(L)'
;MSAGSEHVDRRDGGAGKRGRDADWWTSLGYHGVWQVFGLGLPTIWLAFQSPTTANLLGPAAIAGIYGLALGIAAGRQGVLRGDWPRLSRRKLGTGVGYRRVLRRHCLVAGTLALATFGGVLVGRVGGAVVAGATGLVVSLAGAVAFPRLSDDDQRALVGRACLYTAGLAVTVLVARPLDPATAITSAPLTLAFLAATAVVDLRQSVA
;
A
#
# COMPACT_ATOMS: atom_id res chain seq x y z
N MET A 1 -65.10 18.24 14.96
CA MET A 1 -64.23 17.06 14.70
C MET A 1 -63.07 17.55 13.84
N SER A 2 -62.04 18.06 14.51
CA SER A 2 -60.73 17.40 14.71
C SER A 2 -59.82 17.54 13.50
N ALA A 3 -58.95 18.55 13.58
CA ALA A 3 -57.79 18.73 12.74
C ALA A 3 -56.84 17.53 12.92
N GLY A 4 -56.45 16.89 11.81
CA GLY A 4 -55.42 15.86 11.76
C GLY A 4 -54.16 16.46 11.15
N SER A 5 -53.14 16.65 11.99
CA SER A 5 -51.84 17.25 11.67
C SER A 5 -51.02 16.39 10.70
N GLU A 6 -50.62 16.99 9.58
CA GLU A 6 -49.47 16.56 8.79
C GLU A 6 -48.19 16.81 9.61
N HIS A 7 -47.67 15.75 10.24
CA HIS A 7 -46.34 15.74 10.82
C HIS A 7 -45.37 15.11 9.81
N VAL A 8 -44.83 15.96 8.93
CA VAL A 8 -43.72 15.62 8.04
C VAL A 8 -42.47 15.46 8.91
N ASP A 9 -42.13 14.20 9.19
CA ASP A 9 -40.94 13.82 9.94
C ASP A 9 -39.67 14.01 9.07
N ARG A 10 -39.12 15.23 9.11
CA ARG A 10 -37.78 15.55 8.58
C ARG A 10 -36.71 15.16 9.60
N ARG A 11 -36.41 13.87 9.79
CA ARG A 11 -35.29 13.44 10.67
C ARG A 11 -34.35 12.36 10.15
N ASP A 12 -34.42 11.94 8.88
CA ASP A 12 -33.55 10.86 8.38
C ASP A 12 -32.28 11.30 7.61
N GLY A 13 -32.06 12.59 7.40
CA GLY A 13 -30.89 13.06 6.61
C GLY A 13 -29.55 13.08 7.35
N GLY A 14 -29.55 13.14 8.68
CA GLY A 14 -28.35 13.46 9.47
C GLY A 14 -27.59 12.25 10.05
N ALA A 15 -28.30 11.16 10.36
CA ALA A 15 -27.71 9.98 10.99
C ALA A 15 -26.92 9.12 9.98
N GLY A 16 -27.45 8.96 8.75
CA GLY A 16 -26.79 8.18 7.69
C GLY A 16 -25.54 8.84 7.08
N LYS A 17 -25.37 10.16 7.24
CA LYS A 17 -24.15 10.85 6.81
C LYS A 17 -23.03 10.71 7.85
N ARG A 18 -23.34 10.93 9.14
CA ARG A 18 -22.37 10.74 10.24
C ARG A 18 -21.88 9.30 10.37
N GLY A 19 -22.74 8.31 10.12
CA GLY A 19 -22.34 6.90 10.11
C GLY A 19 -21.34 6.57 8.99
N ARG A 20 -21.61 7.05 7.76
CA ARG A 20 -20.69 6.87 6.62
C ARG A 20 -19.36 7.60 6.79
N ASP A 21 -19.38 8.80 7.37
CA ASP A 21 -18.16 9.56 7.64
C ASP A 21 -17.30 8.86 8.71
N ALA A 22 -17.92 8.31 9.76
CA ALA A 22 -17.22 7.52 10.79
C ALA A 22 -16.65 6.20 10.21
N ASP A 23 -17.37 5.55 9.31
CA ASP A 23 -16.90 4.35 8.60
C ASP A 23 -15.74 4.64 7.65
N TRP A 24 -15.75 5.83 7.03
CA TRP A 24 -14.65 6.32 6.18
C TRP A 24 -13.37 6.52 7.00
N TRP A 25 -13.43 7.26 8.12
CA TRP A 25 -12.26 7.49 8.97
C TRP A 25 -11.70 6.20 9.56
N THR A 26 -12.58 5.27 9.95
CA THR A 26 -12.17 3.94 10.39
C THR A 26 -11.47 3.16 9.27
N SER A 27 -12.00 3.24 8.05
CA SER A 27 -11.41 2.59 6.87
C SER A 27 -10.06 3.19 6.48
N LEU A 28 -9.94 4.52 6.53
CA LEU A 28 -8.71 5.23 6.21
C LEU A 28 -7.63 5.02 7.27
N GLY A 29 -7.96 5.24 8.54
CA GLY A 29 -7.00 5.13 9.64
C GLY A 29 -6.61 3.68 9.94
N TYR A 30 -7.59 2.85 10.30
CA TYR A 30 -7.32 1.50 10.79
C TYR A 30 -6.99 0.51 9.67
N HIS A 31 -7.65 0.62 8.52
CA HIS A 31 -7.44 -0.30 7.41
C HIS A 31 -6.54 0.22 6.29
N GLY A 32 -6.40 1.54 6.14
CA GLY A 32 -5.48 2.17 5.19
C GLY A 32 -4.12 2.37 5.83
N VAL A 33 -3.99 3.44 6.62
CA VAL A 33 -2.73 3.93 7.19
C VAL A 33 -2.05 2.85 8.02
N TRP A 34 -2.72 2.27 9.02
CA TRP A 34 -2.09 1.26 9.88
C TRP A 34 -1.61 0.04 9.11
N GLN A 35 -2.33 -0.31 8.06
CA GLN A 35 -2.00 -1.45 7.25
C GLN A 35 -0.82 -1.16 6.31
N VAL A 36 -0.73 0.05 5.76
CA VAL A 36 0.42 0.48 4.96
C VAL A 36 1.66 0.56 5.84
N PHE A 37 1.56 1.09 7.06
CA PHE A 37 2.68 1.11 8.01
C PHE A 37 3.10 -0.29 8.43
N GLY A 38 2.16 -1.14 8.85
CA GLY A 38 2.49 -2.49 9.31
C GLY A 38 3.04 -3.40 8.21
N LEU A 39 2.46 -3.35 7.02
CA LEU A 39 2.89 -4.18 5.89
C LEU A 39 4.07 -3.57 5.13
N GLY A 40 4.21 -2.25 5.09
CA GLY A 40 5.29 -1.54 4.41
C GLY A 40 6.49 -1.25 5.30
N LEU A 41 6.48 -1.67 6.57
CA LEU A 41 7.53 -1.32 7.55
C LEU A 41 8.96 -1.56 7.04
N PRO A 42 9.30 -2.71 6.41
CA PRO A 42 10.65 -2.92 5.90
C PRO A 42 11.04 -1.91 4.81
N THR A 43 10.09 -1.53 3.95
CA THR A 43 10.31 -0.54 2.89
C THR A 43 10.48 0.86 3.47
N ILE A 44 9.66 1.23 4.45
CA ILE A 44 9.77 2.50 5.18
C ILE A 44 11.12 2.57 5.91
N TRP A 45 11.52 1.47 6.53
CA TRP A 45 12.82 1.35 7.18
C TRP A 45 13.97 1.58 6.20
N LEU A 46 13.94 0.97 5.02
CA LEU A 46 14.93 1.22 3.96
C LEU A 46 14.93 2.67 3.47
N ALA A 47 13.76 3.33 3.45
CA ALA A 47 13.71 4.75 3.12
C ALA A 47 14.43 5.59 4.19
N PHE A 48 14.18 5.33 5.48
CA PHE A 48 14.90 6.03 6.56
C PHE A 48 16.41 5.82 6.53
N GLN A 49 16.86 4.65 6.08
CA GLN A 49 18.28 4.31 5.98
C GLN A 49 18.94 4.78 4.70
N SER A 50 18.18 5.32 3.75
CA SER A 50 18.74 5.72 2.47
C SER A 50 19.64 6.96 2.62
N PRO A 51 20.84 6.97 2.01
CA PRO A 51 21.69 8.16 1.93
C PRO A 51 21.12 9.22 0.96
N THR A 52 19.98 8.96 0.34
CA THR A 52 19.33 9.84 -0.64
C THR A 52 18.86 11.13 0.02
N THR A 53 18.93 12.23 -0.74
CA THR A 53 18.43 13.55 -0.33
C THR A 53 17.00 13.48 0.21
N ALA A 54 16.84 13.85 1.48
CA ALA A 54 15.55 13.90 2.18
C ALA A 54 14.48 14.73 1.43
N ASN A 55 14.92 15.77 0.69
CA ASN A 55 14.05 16.66 -0.09
C ASN A 55 13.26 15.98 -1.20
N LEU A 56 13.74 14.85 -1.74
CA LEU A 56 13.00 14.07 -2.74
C LEU A 56 12.31 12.87 -2.11
N LEU A 57 12.98 12.23 -1.17
CA LEU A 57 12.51 11.00 -0.55
C LEU A 57 11.29 11.23 0.33
N GLY A 58 11.29 12.30 1.14
CA GLY A 58 10.19 12.64 2.05
C GLY A 58 8.86 12.83 1.29
N PRO A 59 8.79 13.73 0.30
CA PRO A 59 7.56 13.94 -0.48
C PRO A 59 7.06 12.67 -1.18
N ALA A 60 7.96 11.89 -1.80
CA ALA A 60 7.59 10.64 -2.47
C ALA A 60 7.05 9.58 -1.49
N ALA A 61 7.71 9.39 -0.34
CA ALA A 61 7.28 8.47 0.70
C ALA A 61 5.93 8.87 1.31
N ILE A 62 5.77 10.14 1.69
CA ILE A 62 4.54 10.67 2.27
C ILE A 62 3.38 10.50 1.29
N ALA A 63 3.54 11.00 0.06
CA ALA A 63 2.51 10.87 -0.98
C ALA A 63 2.19 9.41 -1.29
N GLY A 64 3.22 8.54 -1.30
CA GLY A 64 3.07 7.11 -1.51
C GLY A 64 2.25 6.43 -0.41
N ILE A 65 2.54 6.72 0.86
CA ILE A 65 1.82 6.18 2.02
C ILE A 65 0.36 6.61 2.01
N TYR A 66 0.11 7.92 1.85
CA TYR A 66 -1.25 8.45 1.83
C TYR A 66 -2.03 7.97 0.60
N GLY A 67 -1.41 7.92 -0.58
CA GLY A 67 -2.02 7.40 -1.80
C GLY A 67 -2.47 5.95 -1.65
N LEU A 68 -1.60 5.09 -1.11
CA LEU A 68 -1.94 3.69 -0.85
C LEU A 68 -3.06 3.56 0.19
N ALA A 69 -2.97 4.32 1.28
CA ALA A 69 -4.00 4.32 2.33
C ALA A 69 -5.37 4.74 1.79
N LEU A 70 -5.42 5.80 0.98
CA LEU A 70 -6.63 6.28 0.30
C LEU A 70 -7.17 5.24 -0.68
N GLY A 71 -6.30 4.64 -1.49
CA GLY A 71 -6.69 3.60 -2.44
C GLY A 71 -7.28 2.36 -1.75
N ILE A 72 -6.66 1.91 -0.65
CA ILE A 72 -7.18 0.81 0.16
C ILE A 72 -8.54 1.18 0.78
N ALA A 73 -8.67 2.39 1.33
CA ALA A 73 -9.93 2.85 1.92
C ALA A 73 -11.05 2.91 0.86
N ALA A 74 -10.78 3.50 -0.30
CA ALA A 74 -11.71 3.57 -1.43
C ALA A 74 -12.12 2.17 -1.91
N GLY A 75 -11.16 1.25 -2.00
CA GLY A 75 -11.44 -0.14 -2.34
C GLY A 75 -12.35 -0.85 -1.36
N ARG A 76 -12.13 -0.66 -0.05
CA ARG A 76 -12.99 -1.25 1.00
C ARG A 76 -14.41 -0.70 1.00
N GLN A 77 -14.58 0.55 0.57
CA GLN A 77 -15.87 1.21 0.45
C GLN A 77 -16.59 0.86 -0.86
N GLY A 78 -16.03 -0.04 -1.68
CA GLY A 78 -16.63 -0.46 -2.95
C GLY A 78 -16.53 0.58 -4.07
N VAL A 79 -15.73 1.64 -3.88
CA VAL A 79 -15.49 2.66 -4.92
C VAL A 79 -14.61 2.08 -6.03
N LEU A 80 -13.69 1.17 -5.68
CA LEU A 80 -12.87 0.45 -6.66
C LEU A 80 -13.46 -0.94 -6.92
N ARG A 81 -13.50 -1.33 -8.20
CA ARG A 81 -13.98 -2.65 -8.62
C ARG A 81 -13.03 -3.77 -8.14
N GLY A 82 -13.61 -4.88 -7.71
CA GLY A 82 -12.89 -6.11 -7.30
C GLY A 82 -12.97 -6.40 -5.81
N ASP A 83 -12.81 -7.67 -5.45
CA ASP A 83 -12.88 -8.11 -4.05
C ASP A 83 -11.58 -7.76 -3.33
N TRP A 84 -11.64 -6.72 -2.50
CA TRP A 84 -10.52 -6.30 -1.68
C TRP A 84 -10.24 -7.32 -0.58
N PRO A 85 -9.03 -7.91 -0.51
CA PRO A 85 -8.72 -8.95 0.46
C PRO A 85 -8.92 -8.46 1.90
N ARG A 86 -9.89 -9.05 2.62
CA ARG A 86 -10.13 -8.76 4.04
C ARG A 86 -9.26 -9.64 4.93
N LEU A 87 -8.54 -9.02 5.85
CA LEU A 87 -7.93 -9.71 6.99
C LEU A 87 -9.03 -10.10 7.99
N SER A 88 -9.67 -11.25 7.81
CA SER A 88 -10.60 -11.77 8.81
C SER A 88 -9.82 -12.47 9.92
N ARG A 89 -10.03 -12.06 11.18
CA ARG A 89 -9.38 -12.67 12.36
C ARG A 89 -9.49 -14.21 12.39
N ARG A 90 -10.62 -14.76 11.90
CA ARG A 90 -10.87 -16.22 11.82
C ARG A 90 -9.92 -16.99 10.90
N LYS A 91 -9.23 -16.34 9.96
CA LYS A 91 -8.38 -17.02 8.97
C LYS A 91 -6.88 -16.97 9.30
N LEU A 92 -6.47 -16.13 10.26
CA LEU A 92 -5.05 -15.98 10.63
C LEU A 92 -4.44 -17.24 11.26
N GLY A 93 -5.26 -18.18 11.73
CA GLY A 93 -4.81 -19.51 12.20
C GLY A 93 -4.70 -20.58 11.11
N THR A 94 -4.88 -20.23 9.83
CA THR A 94 -4.89 -21.20 8.71
C THR A 94 -3.79 -20.88 7.70
N GLY A 95 -3.23 -21.91 7.04
CA GLY A 95 -2.19 -21.72 6.00
C GLY A 95 -2.63 -20.75 4.89
N VAL A 96 -3.91 -20.77 4.51
CA VAL A 96 -4.50 -19.87 3.51
C VAL A 96 -4.51 -18.40 3.98
N GLY A 97 -4.73 -18.16 5.28
CA GLY A 97 -4.66 -16.82 5.85
C GLY A 97 -3.26 -16.23 5.82
N TYR A 98 -2.25 -17.04 6.13
CA TYR A 98 -0.84 -16.63 6.04
C TYR A 98 -0.44 -16.28 4.61
N ARG A 99 -0.82 -17.10 3.61
CA ARG A 99 -0.56 -16.80 2.18
C ARG A 99 -1.13 -15.43 1.78
N ARG A 100 -2.38 -15.12 2.18
CA ARG A 100 -3.03 -13.83 1.87
C ARG A 100 -2.35 -12.64 2.54
N VAL A 101 -1.92 -12.79 3.79
CA VAL A 101 -1.18 -11.73 4.52
C VAL A 101 0.15 -11.47 3.83
N LEU A 102 0.90 -12.52 3.50
CA LEU A 102 2.19 -12.44 2.84
C LEU A 102 2.08 -11.79 1.47
N ARG A 103 1.12 -12.22 0.64
CA ARG A 103 0.87 -11.60 -0.67
C ARG A 103 0.60 -10.11 -0.53
N ARG A 104 -0.25 -9.74 0.42
CA ARG A 104 -0.58 -8.34 0.67
C ARG A 104 0.60 -7.53 1.18
N HIS A 105 1.44 -8.13 2.04
CA HIS A 105 2.71 -7.54 2.45
C HIS A 105 3.57 -7.23 1.23
N CYS A 106 3.79 -8.21 0.35
CA CYS A 106 4.64 -8.06 -0.82
C CYS A 106 4.08 -7.02 -1.82
N LEU A 107 2.77 -7.02 -2.06
CA LEU A 107 2.10 -6.03 -2.91
C LEU A 107 2.25 -4.59 -2.37
N VAL A 108 2.02 -4.40 -1.06
CA VAL A 108 2.17 -3.10 -0.40
C VAL A 108 3.63 -2.66 -0.40
N ALA A 109 4.55 -3.54 0.00
CA ALA A 109 5.97 -3.26 0.05
C ALA A 109 6.54 -2.92 -1.35
N GLY A 110 6.22 -3.72 -2.37
CA GLY A 110 6.66 -3.48 -3.75
C GLY A 110 6.11 -2.17 -4.32
N THR A 111 4.83 -1.89 -4.10
CA THR A 111 4.21 -0.63 -4.56
C THR A 111 4.80 0.57 -3.83
N LEU A 112 4.97 0.47 -2.51
CA LEU A 112 5.53 1.55 -1.72
C LEU A 112 7.00 1.79 -2.09
N ALA A 113 7.75 0.74 -2.41
CA ALA A 113 9.13 0.85 -2.89
C ALA A 113 9.18 1.58 -4.24
N LEU A 114 8.31 1.21 -5.18
CA LEU A 114 8.19 1.92 -6.46
C LEU A 114 7.76 3.38 -6.29
N ALA A 115 6.75 3.63 -5.45
CA ALA A 115 6.27 4.99 -5.19
C ALA A 115 7.37 5.86 -4.57
N THR A 116 8.06 5.33 -3.57
CA THR A 116 9.08 6.06 -2.80
C THR A 116 10.36 6.24 -3.60
N PHE A 117 11.01 5.14 -3.99
CA PHE A 117 12.31 5.18 -4.66
C PHE A 117 12.18 5.50 -6.16
N GLY A 118 11.12 5.04 -6.83
CA GLY A 118 10.81 5.47 -8.19
C GLY A 118 10.46 6.96 -8.25
N GLY A 119 9.72 7.47 -7.26
CA GLY A 119 9.47 8.91 -7.11
C GLY A 119 10.75 9.72 -6.99
N VAL A 120 11.74 9.25 -6.22
CA VAL A 120 13.07 9.88 -6.17
C VAL A 120 13.74 9.89 -7.53
N LEU A 121 13.72 8.78 -8.28
CA LEU A 121 14.36 8.71 -9.61
C LEU A 121 13.81 9.78 -10.55
N VAL A 122 12.49 9.91 -10.63
CA VAL A 122 11.83 10.93 -11.46
C VAL A 122 12.06 12.34 -10.90
N GLY A 123 12.05 12.47 -9.57
CA GLY A 123 12.32 13.72 -8.85
C GLY A 123 13.72 14.28 -9.04
N ARG A 124 14.70 13.47 -9.45
CA ARG A 124 16.04 13.98 -9.82
C ARG A 124 16.00 14.90 -11.04
N VAL A 125 15.00 14.75 -11.90
CA VAL A 125 14.80 15.59 -13.09
C VAL A 125 13.78 16.70 -12.81
N GLY A 126 12.70 16.38 -12.09
CA GLY A 126 11.55 17.30 -11.89
C GLY A 126 11.45 17.95 -10.52
N GLY A 127 12.37 17.68 -9.59
CA GLY A 127 12.34 18.18 -8.22
C GLY A 127 11.32 17.47 -7.31
N ALA A 128 11.15 18.05 -6.10
CA ALA A 128 10.39 17.44 -5.01
C ALA A 128 8.89 17.26 -5.31
N VAL A 129 8.26 18.21 -6.00
CA VAL A 129 6.84 18.15 -6.36
C VAL A 129 6.58 16.97 -7.30
N VAL A 130 7.44 16.79 -8.31
CA VAL A 130 7.34 15.67 -9.26
C VAL A 130 7.59 14.34 -8.55
N ALA A 131 8.51 14.28 -7.58
CA ALA A 131 8.73 13.10 -6.75
C ALA A 131 7.46 12.70 -5.98
N GLY A 132 6.81 13.67 -5.32
CA GLY A 132 5.56 13.46 -4.60
C GLY A 132 4.41 13.04 -5.52
N ALA A 133 4.23 13.72 -6.66
CA ALA A 133 3.20 13.38 -7.64
C ALA A 133 3.38 11.97 -8.19
N THR A 134 4.62 11.58 -8.50
CA THR A 134 4.95 10.21 -8.95
C THR A 134 4.61 9.19 -7.87
N GLY A 135 5.01 9.45 -6.61
CA GLY A 135 4.67 8.59 -5.48
C GLY A 135 3.16 8.39 -5.32
N LEU A 136 2.38 9.47 -5.41
CA LEU A 136 0.92 9.42 -5.35
C LEU A 136 0.33 8.57 -6.49
N VAL A 137 0.73 8.84 -7.74
CA VAL A 137 0.21 8.14 -8.92
C VAL A 137 0.52 6.65 -8.86
N VAL A 138 1.77 6.29 -8.55
CA VAL A 138 2.19 4.88 -8.44
C VAL A 138 1.42 4.17 -7.32
N SER A 139 1.26 4.81 -6.17
CA SER A 139 0.51 4.24 -5.05
C SER A 139 -0.97 4.02 -5.34
N LEU A 140 -1.62 4.98 -6.01
CA LEU A 140 -3.02 4.83 -6.43
C LEU A 140 -3.16 3.75 -7.52
N ALA A 141 -2.26 3.73 -8.51
CA ALA A 141 -2.26 2.71 -9.55
C ALA A 141 -2.05 1.31 -8.96
N GLY A 142 -1.12 1.16 -8.03
CA GLY A 142 -0.89 -0.09 -7.30
C GLY A 142 -2.14 -0.50 -6.52
N ALA A 143 -2.76 0.40 -5.77
CA ALA A 143 -4.02 0.12 -5.08
C ALA A 143 -5.11 -0.36 -6.06
N VAL A 144 -5.29 0.30 -7.20
CA VAL A 144 -6.25 -0.14 -8.24
C VAL A 144 -5.90 -1.52 -8.82
N ALA A 145 -4.61 -1.85 -8.93
CA ALA A 145 -4.15 -3.14 -9.44
C ALA A 145 -4.25 -4.28 -8.41
N PHE A 146 -4.29 -3.98 -7.11
CA PHE A 146 -4.23 -4.99 -6.04
C PHE A 146 -5.26 -6.11 -6.14
N PRO A 147 -6.56 -5.87 -6.42
CA PRO A 147 -7.52 -6.96 -6.55
C PRO A 147 -7.09 -7.97 -7.61
N ARG A 148 -6.69 -7.48 -8.80
CA ARG A 148 -6.24 -8.34 -9.91
C ARG A 148 -4.92 -9.04 -9.60
N LEU A 149 -3.98 -8.33 -9.00
CA LEU A 149 -2.69 -8.92 -8.60
C LEU A 149 -2.84 -9.89 -7.43
N SER A 150 -3.98 -9.92 -6.75
CA SER A 150 -4.26 -10.85 -5.66
C SER A 150 -4.83 -12.18 -6.14
N ASP A 151 -5.18 -12.30 -7.42
CA ASP A 151 -5.70 -13.54 -8.01
C ASP A 151 -4.61 -14.61 -8.16
N ASP A 152 -5.01 -15.88 -8.26
CA ASP A 152 -4.11 -17.03 -8.40
C ASP A 152 -3.81 -17.39 -9.87
N ASP A 153 -4.20 -16.54 -10.83
CA ASP A 153 -3.94 -16.80 -12.25
C ASP A 153 -2.49 -16.48 -12.67
N GLN A 154 -2.08 -17.03 -13.81
CA GLN A 154 -0.72 -16.85 -14.33
C GLN A 154 -0.41 -15.38 -14.64
N ARG A 155 -1.41 -14.60 -15.05
CA ARG A 155 -1.23 -13.17 -15.34
C ARG A 155 -0.96 -12.37 -14.07
N ALA A 156 -1.69 -12.62 -12.98
CA ALA A 156 -1.42 -12.01 -11.69
C ALA A 156 -0.05 -12.43 -11.16
N LEU A 157 0.36 -13.69 -11.34
CA LEU A 157 1.70 -14.14 -10.95
C LEU A 157 2.80 -13.34 -11.67
N VAL A 158 2.71 -13.20 -13.00
CA VAL A 158 3.67 -12.40 -13.77
C VAL A 158 3.64 -10.94 -13.32
N GLY A 159 2.44 -10.37 -13.12
CA GLY A 159 2.29 -9.00 -12.63
C GLY A 159 2.93 -8.78 -11.26
N ARG A 160 2.76 -9.73 -10.33
CA ARG A 160 3.41 -9.72 -9.01
C ARG A 160 4.93 -9.81 -9.16
N ALA A 161 5.43 -10.73 -9.97
CA ALA A 161 6.87 -10.88 -10.21
C ALA A 161 7.49 -9.60 -10.76
N CYS A 162 6.85 -8.95 -11.74
CA CYS A 162 7.26 -7.67 -12.28
C CYS A 162 7.25 -6.56 -11.21
N LEU A 163 6.18 -6.48 -10.41
CA LEU A 163 6.07 -5.49 -9.32
C LEU A 163 7.20 -5.66 -8.30
N TYR A 164 7.46 -6.88 -7.84
CA TYR A 164 8.46 -7.16 -6.81
C TYR A 164 9.87 -6.92 -7.32
N THR A 165 10.18 -7.39 -8.53
CA THR A 165 11.49 -7.18 -9.15
C THR A 165 11.76 -5.71 -9.42
N ALA A 166 10.78 -4.97 -9.97
CA ALA A 166 10.92 -3.54 -10.19
C ALA A 166 11.09 -2.77 -8.85
N GLY A 167 10.29 -3.09 -7.84
CA GLY A 167 10.38 -2.50 -6.50
C GLY A 167 11.74 -2.74 -5.84
N LEU A 168 12.25 -3.97 -5.90
CA LEU A 168 13.59 -4.31 -5.38
C LEU A 168 14.68 -3.61 -6.18
N ALA A 169 14.60 -3.58 -7.51
CA ALA A 169 15.58 -2.92 -8.36
C ALA A 169 15.70 -1.42 -8.06
N VAL A 170 14.57 -0.69 -8.00
CA VAL A 170 14.62 0.74 -7.66
C VAL A 170 15.12 0.98 -6.24
N THR A 171 14.80 0.07 -5.31
CA THR A 171 15.30 0.14 -3.94
C THR A 171 16.82 -0.01 -3.92
N VAL A 172 17.39 -0.97 -4.64
CA VAL A 172 18.85 -1.14 -4.72
C VAL A 172 19.51 0.09 -5.35
N LEU A 173 18.95 0.60 -6.45
CA LEU A 173 19.51 1.73 -7.20
C LEU A 173 19.50 3.04 -6.39
N VAL A 174 18.45 3.26 -5.59
CA VAL A 174 18.25 4.54 -4.87
C VAL A 174 18.69 4.43 -3.41
N ALA A 175 18.22 3.42 -2.70
CA ALA A 175 18.52 3.25 -1.29
C ALA A 175 19.96 2.77 -1.04
N ARG A 176 20.60 2.16 -2.05
CA ARG A 176 21.96 1.60 -1.97
C ARG A 176 22.19 0.77 -0.69
N PRO A 177 21.30 -0.19 -0.37
CA PRO A 177 21.34 -0.90 0.91
C PRO A 177 22.57 -1.80 1.09
N LEU A 178 23.35 -2.03 0.02
CA LEU A 178 24.57 -2.85 0.02
C LEU A 178 25.85 -2.00 0.04
N ASP A 179 25.73 -0.67 0.06
CA ASP A 179 26.89 0.22 0.05
C ASP A 179 27.52 0.25 1.45
N PRO A 180 28.74 -0.29 1.62
CA PRO A 180 29.40 -0.34 2.93
C PRO A 180 29.68 1.05 3.50
N ALA A 181 29.71 2.10 2.66
CA ALA A 181 29.91 3.47 3.10
C ALA A 181 28.69 4.06 3.82
N THR A 182 27.51 3.45 3.70
CA THR A 182 26.26 3.97 4.30
C THR A 182 26.11 3.65 5.79
N ALA A 183 27.10 3.01 6.44
CA ALA A 183 27.22 2.74 7.88
C ALA A 183 26.05 1.97 8.55
N ILE A 184 25.00 1.61 7.82
CA ILE A 184 23.78 1.05 8.40
C ILE A 184 23.71 -0.46 8.14
N THR A 185 24.03 -1.23 9.18
CA THR A 185 24.17 -2.69 9.13
C THR A 185 22.88 -3.47 8.84
N SER A 186 21.70 -2.87 9.03
CA SER A 186 20.41 -3.55 8.86
C SER A 186 19.77 -3.37 7.47
N ALA A 187 20.30 -2.50 6.60
CA ALA A 187 19.77 -2.30 5.25
C ALA A 187 19.88 -3.56 4.35
N PRO A 188 21.03 -4.27 4.31
CA PRO A 188 21.15 -5.53 3.56
C PRO A 188 20.16 -6.59 4.05
N LEU A 189 19.99 -6.72 5.37
CA LEU A 189 19.08 -7.69 5.98
C LEU A 189 17.63 -7.39 5.63
N THR A 190 17.26 -6.11 5.61
CA THR A 190 15.90 -5.68 5.25
C THR A 190 15.61 -5.93 3.77
N LEU A 191 16.58 -5.69 2.89
CA LEU A 191 16.48 -6.04 1.48
C LEU A 191 16.34 -7.56 1.29
N ALA A 192 17.17 -8.35 1.98
CA ALA A 192 17.12 -9.81 1.93
C ALA A 192 15.77 -10.34 2.42
N PHE A 193 15.21 -9.76 3.48
CA PHE A 193 13.87 -10.08 3.98
C PHE A 193 12.80 -9.82 2.91
N LEU A 194 12.81 -8.64 2.26
CA LEU A 194 11.87 -8.31 1.19
C LEU A 194 11.98 -9.24 -0.02
N ALA A 195 13.21 -9.61 -0.41
CA ALA A 195 13.44 -10.55 -1.48
C ALA A 195 12.93 -11.95 -1.11
N ALA A 196 13.19 -12.41 0.10
CA ALA A 196 12.75 -13.70 0.59
C ALA A 196 11.21 -13.79 0.65
N THR A 197 10.53 -12.77 1.18
CA THR A 197 9.05 -12.75 1.23
C THR A 197 8.43 -12.76 -0.16
N ALA A 198 9.00 -12.00 -1.10
CA ALA A 198 8.58 -12.00 -2.51
C ALA A 198 8.74 -13.38 -3.16
N VAL A 199 9.88 -14.05 -2.96
CA VAL A 199 10.11 -15.41 -3.49
C VAL A 199 9.13 -16.42 -2.90
N VAL A 200 8.86 -16.34 -1.59
CA VAL A 200 7.90 -17.24 -0.92
C VAL A 200 6.48 -17.02 -1.46
N ASP A 201 6.04 -15.77 -1.64
CA ASP A 201 4.73 -15.47 -2.23
C ASP A 201 4.59 -16.02 -3.67
N LEU A 202 5.61 -15.81 -4.52
CA LEU A 202 5.61 -16.31 -5.89
C LEU A 202 5.58 -17.85 -5.93
N ARG A 203 6.36 -18.52 -5.07
CA ARG A 203 6.36 -19.98 -4.99
C ARG A 203 5.02 -20.55 -4.54
N GLN A 204 4.38 -19.92 -3.56
CA GLN A 204 3.06 -20.32 -3.07
C GLN A 204 1.94 -20.13 -4.10
N SER A 205 2.22 -19.47 -5.23
CA SER A 205 1.26 -19.26 -6.31
C SER A 205 1.35 -20.33 -7.41
N VAL A 206 2.37 -21.19 -7.37
CA VAL A 206 2.60 -22.29 -8.34
C VAL A 206 2.22 -23.66 -7.75
N ALA A 207 2.05 -23.75 -6.44
CA ALA A 207 1.79 -24.98 -5.68
C ALA A 207 0.40 -25.01 -5.05
#